data_AF-A0A1V4EDF9-F1
#
_entry.id   AF-A0A1V4EDF9-F1
#
_cell.length_a   1.000
_cell.length_b   1.000
_cell.length_c   1.000
_cell.angle_alpha   90.00
_cell.angle_beta   90.00
_cell.angle_gamma   90.00
#
_symmetry.space_group_name_H-M   'P 1'
#
loop_
_entity.id
_entity.type
_entity.pdbx_description
1 polymer ?
#
loop_
_entity_poly.entity_id
_entity_poly.type
_entity_poly.pdbx_seq_one_letter_code
_entity_poly.pdbx_strand_id
1 'polypeptide(L)'
;MVGLLSIWEEKFCDEWQSITSQLNQPHPIIFDALYEHLIQAGKWMLSMRWPTQYPKTARALDNLNSIVGDLLSHLNQCMALENDPIWKIKMDYRRIGHWDPPLYKQLFAEFQTDRNYLYVLLIEATKAINWVIDVASGEVDSFFRFEKGVVLMADGDGLIESYVMRIEYMSGESPTESPYPGGRKIKEYIEGKILDDAHYFDRNPLGSVISDCAN
;
A
#
# COMPACT_ATOMS: atom_id res chain seq x y z
N MET A 1 21.05 -8.80 -12.34
CA MET A 1 20.07 -8.64 -11.25
C MET A 1 20.51 -7.59 -10.24
N VAL A 2 21.72 -7.68 -9.67
CA VAL A 2 22.26 -6.69 -8.71
C VAL A 2 22.01 -5.23 -9.11
N GLY A 3 22.46 -4.80 -10.31
CA GLY A 3 22.23 -3.42 -10.76
C GLY A 3 20.76 -3.04 -10.95
N LEU A 4 19.87 -4.00 -11.26
CA LEU A 4 18.43 -3.75 -11.33
C LEU A 4 17.83 -3.57 -9.94
N LEU A 5 18.27 -4.36 -8.96
CA LEU A 5 17.84 -4.23 -7.57
C LEU A 5 18.30 -2.91 -6.96
N SER A 6 19.52 -2.44 -7.28
CA SER A 6 19.97 -1.11 -6.83
C SER A 6 19.09 0.02 -7.37
N ILE A 7 18.68 -0.06 -8.64
CA ILE A 7 17.77 0.95 -9.23
C ILE A 7 16.37 0.83 -8.62
N TRP A 8 15.87 -0.39 -8.40
CA TRP A 8 14.58 -0.62 -7.74
C TRP A 8 14.58 -0.04 -6.33
N GLU A 9 15.65 -0.27 -5.58
CA GLU A 9 15.82 0.24 -4.22
C GLU A 9 15.75 1.77 -4.16
N GLU A 10 16.54 2.45 -5.00
CA GLU A 10 16.56 3.92 -5.11
C GLU A 10 15.16 4.48 -5.45
N LYS A 11 14.44 3.79 -6.34
CA LYS A 11 13.14 4.27 -6.82
C LYS A 11 11.97 3.97 -5.89
N PHE A 12 12.04 2.90 -5.10
CA PHE A 12 10.85 2.38 -4.41
C PHE A 12 11.00 2.35 -2.89
N CYS A 13 12.23 2.20 -2.37
CA CYS A 13 12.46 1.99 -0.94
C CYS A 13 12.80 3.28 -0.19
N ASP A 14 13.58 4.18 -0.78
CA ASP A 14 14.19 5.29 -0.05
C ASP A 14 13.14 6.32 0.46
N GLU A 15 12.06 6.56 -0.28
CA GLU A 15 10.98 7.47 0.12
C GLU A 15 9.78 6.77 0.78
N TRP A 16 9.83 5.45 0.96
CA TRP A 16 8.65 4.65 1.35
C TRP A 16 8.08 5.07 2.71
N GLN A 17 8.95 5.39 3.68
CA GLN A 17 8.51 5.83 5.00
C GLN A 17 7.81 7.21 4.92
N SER A 18 8.33 8.13 4.12
CA SER A 18 7.72 9.44 3.85
C SER A 18 6.35 9.28 3.20
N ILE A 19 6.24 8.41 2.19
CA ILE A 19 4.99 8.12 1.47
C ILE A 19 3.95 7.55 2.43
N THR A 20 4.30 6.51 3.19
CA THR A 20 3.38 5.83 4.11
C THR A 20 2.94 6.74 5.26
N SER A 21 3.82 7.62 5.77
CA SER A 21 3.48 8.59 6.81
C SER A 21 2.36 9.58 6.42
N GLN A 22 2.22 9.86 5.12
CA GLN A 22 1.20 10.80 4.62
C GLN A 22 -0.07 10.07 4.20
N LEU A 23 0.07 8.91 3.56
CA LEU A 23 -1.06 8.12 3.06
C LEU A 23 -1.78 7.33 4.15
N ASN A 24 -1.14 7.03 5.29
CA ASN A 24 -1.77 6.30 6.41
C ASN A 24 -2.55 7.20 7.37
N GLN A 25 -2.56 8.53 7.15
CA GLN A 25 -3.29 9.46 8.01
C GLN A 25 -4.81 9.21 7.98
N PRO A 26 -5.57 9.63 9.01
CA PRO A 26 -7.03 9.55 9.00
C PRO A 26 -7.67 10.27 7.80
N HIS A 27 -7.00 11.31 7.29
CA HIS A 27 -7.32 11.96 6.04
C HIS A 27 -6.10 11.85 5.12
N PRO A 28 -5.97 10.76 4.34
CA PRO A 28 -4.78 10.53 3.54
C PRO A 28 -4.48 11.70 2.62
N ILE A 29 -3.26 12.19 2.73
CA ILE A 29 -2.70 13.22 1.86
C ILE A 29 -1.40 12.70 1.25
N ILE A 30 -0.93 13.33 0.19
CA ILE A 30 0.44 13.14 -0.29
C ILE A 30 0.87 14.37 -1.10
N PHE A 31 2.08 14.86 -0.84
CA PHE A 31 2.66 15.94 -1.64
C PHE A 31 2.87 15.51 -3.09
N ASP A 32 2.66 16.44 -4.01
CA ASP A 32 2.75 16.20 -5.45
C ASP A 32 4.07 15.52 -5.87
N ALA A 33 5.20 15.99 -5.35
CA ALA A 33 6.51 15.39 -5.64
C ALA A 33 6.59 13.90 -5.24
N LEU A 34 6.02 13.51 -4.10
CA LEU A 34 6.01 12.11 -3.64
C LEU A 34 4.98 11.28 -4.40
N TYR A 35 3.84 11.88 -4.75
CA TYR A 35 2.83 11.24 -5.59
C TYR A 35 3.44 10.92 -6.96
N GLU A 36 4.02 11.91 -7.64
CA GLU A 36 4.70 11.72 -8.92
C GLU A 36 5.82 10.70 -8.82
N HIS A 37 6.66 10.77 -7.77
CA HIS A 37 7.69 9.78 -7.53
C HIS A 37 7.13 8.36 -7.46
N LEU A 38 6.08 8.14 -6.66
CA LEU A 38 5.42 6.83 -6.53
C LEU A 38 4.82 6.34 -7.85
N ILE A 39 4.14 7.22 -8.59
CA ILE A 39 3.60 6.90 -9.92
C ILE A 39 4.72 6.48 -10.88
N GLN A 40 5.83 7.22 -10.93
CA GLN A 40 6.95 6.92 -11.83
C GLN A 40 7.69 5.65 -11.43
N ALA A 41 7.90 5.43 -10.13
CA ALA A 41 8.53 4.24 -9.60
C ALA A 41 7.72 2.98 -9.92
N GLY A 42 6.39 3.02 -9.72
CA GLY A 42 5.53 1.89 -10.07
C GLY A 42 5.40 1.67 -11.58
N LYS A 43 5.32 2.73 -12.40
CA LYS A 43 5.38 2.61 -13.87
C LYS A 43 6.68 1.95 -14.34
N TRP A 44 7.81 2.38 -13.79
CA TRP A 44 9.11 1.78 -14.07
C TRP A 44 9.07 0.29 -13.72
N MET A 45 8.64 -0.07 -12.51
CA MET A 45 8.59 -1.45 -12.03
C MET A 45 7.73 -2.35 -12.93
N LEU A 46 6.54 -1.88 -13.34
CA LEU A 46 5.64 -2.59 -14.27
C LEU A 46 6.23 -2.77 -15.68
N SER A 47 7.17 -1.92 -16.09
CA SER A 47 7.83 -2.00 -17.40
C SER A 47 9.04 -2.94 -17.43
N MET A 48 9.54 -3.34 -16.27
CA MET A 48 10.77 -4.11 -16.18
C MET A 48 10.56 -5.59 -16.54
N ARG A 49 11.58 -6.17 -17.19
CA ARG A 49 11.71 -7.62 -17.36
C ARG A 49 12.67 -8.17 -16.32
N TRP A 50 12.16 -8.93 -15.36
CA TRP A 50 12.96 -9.53 -14.31
C TRP A 50 13.70 -10.79 -14.82
N PRO A 51 15.02 -10.91 -14.59
CA PRO A 51 15.77 -12.11 -14.96
C PRO A 51 15.22 -13.38 -14.29
N THR A 52 14.96 -14.42 -15.09
CA THR A 52 14.43 -15.72 -14.62
C THR A 52 15.46 -16.59 -13.92
N GLN A 53 16.73 -16.19 -13.91
CA GLN A 53 17.85 -16.89 -13.25
C GLN A 53 17.70 -16.92 -11.72
N TYR A 54 16.89 -16.01 -11.16
CA TYR A 54 16.63 -15.85 -9.73
C TYR A 54 15.13 -16.03 -9.49
N PRO A 55 14.60 -17.26 -9.58
CA PRO A 55 13.17 -17.54 -9.57
C PRO A 55 12.44 -17.07 -8.32
N LYS A 56 13.07 -17.08 -7.13
CA LYS A 56 12.40 -16.60 -5.90
C LYS A 56 12.28 -15.08 -5.92
N THR A 57 13.33 -14.40 -6.33
CA THR A 57 13.38 -12.94 -6.47
C THR A 57 12.42 -12.45 -7.54
N ALA A 58 12.39 -13.10 -8.70
CA ALA A 58 11.45 -12.78 -9.77
C ALA A 58 10.00 -12.91 -9.30
N ARG A 59 9.66 -13.99 -8.57
CA ARG A 59 8.32 -14.19 -8.02
C ARG A 59 7.92 -13.13 -6.99
N ALA A 60 8.84 -12.76 -6.08
CA ALA A 60 8.58 -11.71 -5.10
C ALA A 60 8.31 -10.36 -5.79
N LEU A 61 9.06 -10.06 -6.86
CA LEU A 61 8.86 -8.87 -7.69
C LEU A 61 7.54 -8.92 -8.47
N ASP A 62 7.11 -10.08 -8.96
CA ASP A 62 5.81 -10.25 -9.62
C ASP A 62 4.63 -10.04 -8.66
N ASN A 63 4.74 -10.52 -7.41
CA ASN A 63 3.77 -10.23 -6.36
C ASN A 63 3.73 -8.73 -6.05
N LEU A 64 4.90 -8.09 -5.88
CA LEU A 64 4.98 -6.65 -5.68
C LEU A 64 4.39 -5.86 -6.86
N ASN A 65 4.65 -6.28 -8.09
CA ASN A 65 4.06 -5.71 -9.31
C ASN A 65 2.53 -5.70 -9.28
N SER A 66 1.93 -6.81 -8.83
CA SER A 66 0.48 -6.94 -8.73
C SER A 66 -0.10 -5.95 -7.70
N ILE A 67 0.52 -5.87 -6.52
CA ILE A 67 0.10 -4.94 -5.45
C ILE A 67 0.26 -3.48 -5.88
N VAL A 68 1.38 -3.14 -6.51
CA VAL A 68 1.62 -1.76 -6.98
C VAL A 68 0.67 -1.39 -8.11
N GLY A 69 0.33 -2.31 -9.00
CA GLY A 69 -0.72 -2.10 -10.00
C GLY A 69 -2.04 -1.68 -9.35
N ASP A 70 -2.48 -2.41 -8.33
CA ASP A 70 -3.71 -2.12 -7.59
C ASP A 70 -3.60 -0.81 -6.79
N LEU A 71 -2.46 -0.52 -6.16
CA LEU A 71 -2.19 0.73 -5.44
C LEU A 71 -2.25 1.94 -6.38
N LEU A 72 -1.55 1.90 -7.52
CA LEU A 72 -1.55 3.00 -8.48
C LEU A 72 -2.93 3.22 -9.10
N SER A 73 -3.65 2.13 -9.41
CA SER A 73 -5.02 2.21 -9.92
C SER A 73 -5.94 2.89 -8.90
N HIS A 74 -5.87 2.47 -7.63
CA HIS A 74 -6.66 3.05 -6.55
C HIS A 74 -6.34 4.53 -6.32
N LEU A 75 -5.06 4.88 -6.24
CA LEU A 75 -4.62 6.28 -6.08
C LEU A 75 -5.12 7.18 -7.21
N ASN A 76 -5.08 6.72 -8.47
CA ASN A 76 -5.61 7.49 -9.60
C ASN A 76 -7.14 7.68 -9.52
N GLN A 77 -7.85 6.72 -8.92
CA GLN A 77 -9.31 6.77 -8.79
C GLN A 77 -9.76 7.70 -7.64
N CYS A 78 -9.17 7.52 -6.46
CA CYS A 78 -9.69 8.13 -5.22
C CYS A 78 -9.06 9.46 -4.87
N MET A 79 -7.85 9.77 -5.37
CA MET A 79 -7.17 11.04 -5.07
C MET A 79 -7.64 12.18 -5.98
N ALA A 80 -7.62 13.40 -5.45
CA ALA A 80 -7.79 14.63 -6.19
C ALA A 80 -6.83 15.71 -5.67
N LEU A 81 -6.36 16.56 -6.59
CA LEU A 81 -5.59 17.76 -6.25
C LEU A 81 -6.54 18.82 -5.67
N GLU A 82 -6.36 19.20 -4.40
CA GLU A 82 -7.26 20.15 -3.71
C GLU A 82 -6.62 21.54 -3.60
N ASN A 83 -5.31 21.60 -3.31
CA ASN A 83 -4.52 22.82 -3.28
C ASN A 83 -3.11 22.44 -3.73
N ASP A 84 -2.62 22.97 -4.86
CA ASP A 84 -1.24 22.75 -5.31
C ASP A 84 -0.28 23.07 -4.15
N PRO A 85 0.59 22.14 -3.67
CA PRO A 85 0.98 20.85 -4.26
C PRO A 85 0.54 19.61 -3.44
N ILE A 86 -0.75 19.47 -3.09
CA ILE A 86 -1.25 18.39 -2.21
C ILE A 86 -2.41 17.61 -2.86
N TRP A 87 -2.21 16.31 -2.99
CA TRP A 87 -3.23 15.32 -3.33
C TRP A 87 -3.90 14.78 -2.08
N LYS A 88 -5.21 14.57 -2.12
CA LYS A 88 -5.99 13.99 -1.01
C LYS A 88 -7.08 13.05 -1.52
N ILE A 89 -7.48 12.08 -0.70
CA ILE A 89 -8.66 11.27 -1.00
C ILE A 89 -9.89 12.19 -1.07
N LYS A 90 -10.75 11.97 -2.07
CA LYS A 90 -12.01 12.69 -2.24
C LYS A 90 -12.91 12.50 -1.02
N MET A 91 -13.34 13.60 -0.42
CA MET A 91 -14.25 13.62 0.73
C MET A 91 -15.58 14.25 0.33
N ASP A 92 -16.29 13.65 -0.63
CA ASP A 92 -17.49 14.25 -1.21
C ASP A 92 -18.63 14.45 -0.18
N TYR A 93 -18.63 13.68 0.92
CA TYR A 93 -19.54 13.88 2.05
C TYR A 93 -19.41 15.28 2.71
N ARG A 94 -18.28 15.98 2.55
CA ARG A 94 -18.08 17.37 3.04
C ARG A 94 -18.65 18.43 2.11
N ARG A 95 -19.02 18.05 0.88
CA ARG A 95 -19.51 18.96 -0.16
C ARG A 95 -21.03 19.00 -0.26
N ILE A 96 -21.73 18.27 0.62
CA ILE A 96 -23.19 18.27 0.66
C ILE A 96 -23.67 19.65 1.12
N GLY A 97 -24.33 20.39 0.24
CA GLY A 97 -24.74 21.78 0.50
C GLY A 97 -25.89 21.95 1.50
N HIS A 98 -26.53 20.86 1.92
CA HIS A 98 -27.59 20.82 2.92
C HIS A 98 -27.54 19.49 3.69
N TRP A 99 -28.15 19.42 4.87
CA TRP A 99 -28.13 18.17 5.65
C TRP A 99 -29.03 17.10 5.01
N ASP A 100 -28.40 16.10 4.39
CA ASP A 100 -29.02 14.89 3.84
C ASP A 100 -28.35 13.66 4.51
N PRO A 101 -28.94 13.12 5.60
CA PRO A 101 -28.33 12.02 6.33
C PRO A 101 -28.12 10.73 5.50
N PRO A 102 -29.09 10.29 4.66
CA PRO A 102 -28.87 9.16 3.75
C PRO A 102 -27.67 9.35 2.82
N LEU A 103 -27.58 10.50 2.15
CA LEU A 103 -26.48 10.79 1.24
C LEU A 103 -25.15 10.90 1.98
N TYR A 104 -25.13 11.55 3.14
CA TYR A 104 -23.95 11.62 3.99
C TYR A 104 -23.45 10.23 4.36
N LYS A 105 -24.34 9.34 4.82
CA LYS A 105 -23.97 7.98 5.21
C LYS A 105 -23.34 7.21 4.05
N GLN A 106 -23.91 7.33 2.85
CA GLN A 106 -23.38 6.69 1.65
C GLN A 106 -21.97 7.23 1.31
N LEU A 107 -21.82 8.54 1.14
CA LEU A 107 -20.54 9.15 0.74
C LEU A 107 -19.46 8.97 1.81
N PHE A 108 -19.84 8.92 3.09
CA PHE A 108 -18.91 8.63 4.18
C PHE A 108 -18.46 7.17 4.15
N ALA A 109 -19.35 6.22 3.85
CA ALA A 109 -18.99 4.82 3.65
C ALA A 109 -18.03 4.65 2.46
N GLU A 110 -18.29 5.32 1.33
CA GLU A 110 -17.37 5.33 0.17
C GLU A 110 -15.98 5.85 0.54
N PHE A 111 -15.90 6.96 1.27
CA PHE A 111 -14.63 7.49 1.78
C PHE A 111 -13.91 6.50 2.70
N GLN A 112 -14.62 5.86 3.63
CA GLN A 112 -14.03 4.86 4.52
C GLN A 112 -13.54 3.65 3.74
N THR A 113 -14.25 3.19 2.72
CA THR A 113 -13.80 2.10 1.85
C THR A 113 -12.49 2.47 1.17
N ASP A 114 -12.42 3.65 0.55
CA ASP A 114 -11.22 4.08 -0.16
C ASP A 114 -10.01 4.25 0.78
N ARG A 115 -10.23 4.82 1.97
CA ARG A 115 -9.20 4.98 3.00
C ARG A 115 -8.68 3.63 3.49
N ASN A 116 -9.57 2.73 3.91
CA ASN A 116 -9.17 1.44 4.47
C ASN A 116 -8.52 0.54 3.39
N TYR A 117 -9.02 0.60 2.16
CA TYR A 117 -8.41 -0.13 1.05
C TYR A 117 -7.00 0.37 0.73
N LEU A 118 -6.80 1.69 0.70
CA LEU A 118 -5.46 2.28 0.56
C LEU A 118 -4.50 1.79 1.66
N TYR A 119 -4.96 1.82 2.92
CA TYR A 119 -4.15 1.36 4.06
C TYR A 119 -3.72 -0.11 3.93
N VAL A 120 -4.64 -1.00 3.55
CA VAL A 120 -4.33 -2.42 3.34
C VAL A 120 -3.34 -2.62 2.18
N LEU A 121 -3.48 -1.87 1.09
CA LEU A 121 -2.53 -1.92 -0.03
C LEU A 121 -1.12 -1.47 0.39
N LEU A 122 -0.99 -0.48 1.26
CA LEU A 122 0.31 -0.01 1.77
C LEU A 122 0.96 -1.04 2.71
N ILE A 123 0.16 -1.72 3.55
CA ILE A 123 0.63 -2.87 4.34
C ILE A 123 1.17 -3.96 3.43
N GLU A 124 0.38 -4.39 2.44
CA GLU A 124 0.76 -5.47 1.54
C GLU A 124 1.96 -5.09 0.67
N ALA A 125 2.04 -3.85 0.20
CA ALA A 125 3.20 -3.35 -0.52
C ALA A 125 4.45 -3.38 0.38
N THR A 126 4.35 -2.97 1.64
CA THR A 126 5.47 -3.04 2.59
C THR A 126 5.93 -4.49 2.82
N LYS A 127 5.00 -5.42 3.03
CA LYS A 127 5.32 -6.86 3.15
C LYS A 127 6.03 -7.38 1.89
N ALA A 128 5.52 -7.03 0.70
CA ALA A 128 6.09 -7.46 -0.56
C ALA A 128 7.46 -6.86 -0.84
N ILE A 129 7.70 -5.59 -0.51
CA ILE A 129 9.04 -4.97 -0.56
C ILE A 129 10.01 -5.74 0.32
N ASN A 130 9.62 -6.01 1.57
CA ASN A 130 10.48 -6.74 2.51
C ASN A 130 10.70 -8.19 2.09
N TRP A 131 9.72 -8.82 1.44
CA TRP A 131 9.89 -10.14 0.85
C TRP A 131 10.91 -10.13 -0.29
N VAL A 132 10.87 -9.12 -1.18
CA VAL A 132 11.89 -8.94 -2.24
C VAL A 132 13.28 -8.81 -1.62
N ILE A 133 13.43 -8.00 -0.56
CA ILE A 133 14.72 -7.82 0.14
C ILE A 133 15.23 -9.15 0.69
N ASP A 134 14.38 -9.90 1.39
CA ASP A 134 14.73 -11.19 1.98
C ASP A 134 15.20 -12.19 0.91
N VAL A 135 14.40 -12.42 -0.13
CA VAL A 135 14.77 -13.39 -1.18
C VAL A 135 15.96 -12.95 -2.02
N ALA A 136 16.11 -11.65 -2.28
CA ALA A 136 17.26 -11.12 -3.01
C ALA A 136 18.56 -11.32 -2.22
N SER A 137 18.51 -11.16 -0.90
CA SER A 137 19.65 -11.44 -0.02
C SER A 137 20.04 -12.92 -0.03
N GLY A 138 19.07 -13.82 -0.16
CA GLY A 138 19.32 -15.27 -0.20
C GLY A 138 19.70 -15.82 -1.59
N GLU A 139 19.33 -15.14 -2.68
CA GLU A 139 19.43 -15.69 -4.04
C GLU A 139 20.37 -14.89 -4.96
N VAL A 140 20.47 -13.56 -4.78
CA VAL A 140 21.17 -12.66 -5.71
C VAL A 140 22.49 -12.16 -5.13
N ASP A 141 22.46 -11.61 -3.91
CA ASP A 141 23.62 -11.02 -3.24
C ASP A 141 23.41 -11.04 -1.73
N SER A 142 24.23 -11.80 -1.00
CA SER A 142 24.15 -11.93 0.47
C SER A 142 24.40 -10.63 1.23
N PHE A 143 24.94 -9.60 0.58
CA PHE A 143 25.14 -8.27 1.16
C PHE A 143 24.09 -7.25 0.70
N PHE A 144 23.08 -7.67 -0.07
CA PHE A 144 22.02 -6.78 -0.50
C PHE A 144 21.33 -6.14 0.72
N ARG A 145 21.37 -4.81 0.77
CA ARG A 145 20.86 -3.98 1.89
C ARG A 145 21.37 -4.39 3.28
N PHE A 146 22.58 -4.92 3.39
CA PHE A 146 23.17 -5.29 4.69
C PHE A 146 23.16 -4.14 5.72
N GLU A 147 23.46 -2.91 5.29
CA GLU A 147 23.48 -1.74 6.17
C GLU A 147 22.09 -1.13 6.41
N LYS A 148 21.27 -1.03 5.36
CA LYS A 148 19.93 -0.40 5.43
C LYS A 148 18.87 -1.31 6.04
N GLY A 149 19.03 -2.63 5.95
CA GLY A 149 18.06 -3.63 6.38
C GLY A 149 16.74 -3.56 5.60
N VAL A 150 15.65 -3.87 6.30
CA VAL A 150 14.29 -3.88 5.75
C VAL A 150 13.72 -2.47 5.60
N VAL A 151 12.63 -2.34 4.85
CA VAL A 151 11.85 -1.10 4.75
C VAL A 151 10.80 -1.08 5.86
N LEU A 152 10.65 0.08 6.48
CA LEU A 152 9.68 0.31 7.55
C LEU A 152 8.50 1.13 7.04
N MET A 153 7.30 0.83 7.54
CA MET A 153 6.10 1.62 7.29
C MET A 153 5.91 2.64 8.41
N ALA A 154 5.64 3.89 8.07
CA ALA A 154 5.17 4.88 9.05
C ALA A 154 3.64 4.86 9.12
N ASP A 155 3.11 4.99 10.32
CA ASP A 155 1.68 5.08 10.60
C ASP A 155 1.44 6.12 11.71
N GLY A 156 0.21 6.60 11.85
CA GLY A 156 -0.14 7.59 12.87
C GLY A 156 -1.31 8.49 12.53
N ASP A 157 -1.69 9.31 13.50
CA ASP A 157 -2.80 10.27 13.38
C ASP A 157 -2.39 11.60 12.71
N GLY A 158 -1.08 11.76 12.43
CA GLY A 158 -0.50 12.95 11.82
C GLY A 158 -0.39 14.16 12.77
N LEU A 159 -0.71 14.01 14.06
CA LEU A 159 -0.74 15.09 15.04
C LEU A 159 0.03 14.77 16.32
N ILE A 160 -0.28 13.66 16.98
CA ILE A 160 0.21 13.31 18.32
C ILE A 160 0.93 11.96 18.27
N GLU A 161 0.38 11.00 17.55
CA GLU A 161 0.86 9.64 17.51
C GLU A 161 1.50 9.34 16.17
N SER A 162 2.76 8.90 16.20
CA SER A 162 3.46 8.38 15.04
C SER A 162 4.22 7.14 15.44
N TYR A 163 4.02 6.08 14.66
CA TYR A 163 4.61 4.78 14.87
C TYR A 163 5.38 4.38 13.62
N VAL A 164 6.44 3.61 13.83
CA VAL A 164 7.21 2.98 12.76
C VAL A 164 7.10 1.48 12.95
N MET A 165 6.66 0.78 11.90
CA MET A 165 6.34 -0.63 11.95
C MET A 165 7.21 -1.41 10.97
N ARG A 166 7.78 -2.51 11.45
CA ARG A 166 8.39 -3.54 10.61
C ARG A 166 7.28 -4.53 10.22
N ILE A 167 6.94 -4.55 8.94
CA ILE A 167 5.85 -5.39 8.43
C ILE A 167 6.42 -6.40 7.43
N GLU A 168 6.21 -7.67 7.70
CA GLU A 168 6.70 -8.79 6.91
C GLU A 168 5.60 -9.84 6.79
N TYR A 169 5.67 -10.71 5.79
CA TYR A 169 4.79 -11.89 5.75
C TYR A 169 5.12 -12.81 6.92
N MET A 170 4.10 -13.27 7.65
CA MET A 170 4.31 -14.19 8.78
C MET A 170 4.69 -15.59 8.29
N SER A 171 5.39 -16.35 9.13
CA SER A 171 5.65 -17.79 8.92
C SER A 171 4.32 -18.56 8.83
N GLY A 172 3.86 -18.82 7.61
CA GLY A 172 2.55 -19.41 7.31
C GLY A 172 1.70 -18.63 6.29
N GLU A 173 1.91 -17.31 6.17
CA GLU A 173 1.38 -16.51 5.05
C GLU A 173 2.18 -16.79 3.76
N SER A 174 3.43 -17.22 3.90
CA SER A 174 4.29 -17.64 2.80
C SER A 174 4.46 -19.16 2.82
N PRO A 175 3.68 -19.91 2.00
CA PRO A 175 4.28 -20.75 0.96
C PRO A 175 3.38 -21.06 -0.27
N THR A 176 2.73 -20.07 -0.90
CA THR A 176 2.10 -20.24 -2.24
C THR A 176 2.79 -19.38 -3.31
N GLU A 177 2.43 -19.54 -4.58
CA GLU A 177 3.05 -18.82 -5.70
C GLU A 177 2.89 -17.29 -5.62
N SER A 178 1.92 -16.77 -4.86
CA SER A 178 1.68 -15.34 -4.62
C SER A 178 0.81 -15.12 -3.36
N PRO A 179 1.34 -14.53 -2.26
CA PRO A 179 0.57 -14.31 -1.03
C PRO A 179 -0.51 -13.23 -1.15
N TYR A 180 -0.39 -12.32 -2.12
CA TYR A 180 -1.37 -11.27 -2.35
C TYR A 180 -2.70 -11.83 -2.92
N PRO A 181 -3.85 -11.66 -2.24
CA PRO A 181 -5.13 -12.21 -2.70
C PRO A 181 -5.75 -11.45 -3.89
N GLY A 182 -5.18 -10.30 -4.28
CA GLY A 182 -5.67 -9.42 -5.33
C GLY A 182 -6.57 -8.30 -4.80
N GLY A 183 -6.42 -7.10 -5.35
CA GLY A 183 -7.09 -5.89 -4.87
C GLY A 183 -8.61 -5.98 -4.85
N ARG A 184 -9.20 -6.68 -5.83
CA ARG A 184 -10.65 -6.90 -5.89
C ARG A 184 -11.19 -7.62 -4.64
N LYS A 185 -10.55 -8.72 -4.22
CA LYS A 185 -11.01 -9.48 -3.05
C LYS A 185 -10.92 -8.64 -1.77
N ILE A 186 -9.82 -7.90 -1.63
CA ILE A 186 -9.60 -7.01 -0.48
C ILE A 186 -10.69 -5.94 -0.44
N LYS A 187 -10.96 -5.29 -1.58
CA LYS A 187 -11.98 -4.25 -1.68
C LYS A 187 -13.38 -4.79 -1.36
N GLU A 188 -13.76 -5.94 -1.93
CA GLU A 188 -15.03 -6.62 -1.66
C GLU A 188 -15.19 -6.94 -0.15
N TYR A 189 -14.13 -7.42 0.52
CA TYR A 189 -14.15 -7.66 1.96
C TYR A 189 -14.38 -6.36 2.76
N ILE A 190 -13.62 -5.31 2.44
CA ILE A 190 -13.70 -4.02 3.12
C ILE A 190 -15.10 -3.41 2.95
N GLU A 191 -15.62 -3.41 1.72
CA GLU A 191 -16.97 -2.93 1.41
C GLU A 191 -18.02 -3.68 2.23
N GLY A 192 -17.92 -5.02 2.32
CA GLY A 192 -18.83 -5.83 3.13
C GLY A 192 -18.85 -5.41 4.60
N LYS A 193 -17.69 -5.16 5.21
CA LYS A 193 -17.60 -4.72 6.62
C LYS A 193 -18.12 -3.29 6.83
N ILE A 194 -17.85 -2.40 5.89
CA ILE A 194 -18.23 -0.98 5.98
C ILE A 194 -19.73 -0.78 5.73
N LEU A 195 -20.35 -1.61 4.89
CA LEU A 195 -21.80 -1.62 4.69
C LEU A 195 -22.56 -1.90 5.99
N ASP A 196 -22.03 -2.81 6.81
CA ASP A 196 -22.58 -3.12 8.13
C ASP A 196 -22.30 -2.00 9.14
N ASP A 197 -21.07 -1.46 9.13
CA ASP A 197 -20.61 -0.44 10.06
C ASP A 197 -19.47 0.41 9.46
N ALA A 198 -19.75 1.68 9.16
CA ALA A 198 -18.76 2.59 8.57
C ALA A 198 -17.53 2.85 9.47
N HIS A 199 -17.63 2.53 10.76
CA HIS A 199 -16.56 2.63 11.76
C HIS A 199 -16.01 1.25 12.15
N TYR A 200 -16.24 0.21 11.34
CA TYR A 200 -15.79 -1.15 11.64
C TYR A 200 -14.29 -1.19 11.92
N PHE A 201 -13.48 -0.61 11.03
CA PHE A 201 -12.01 -0.66 11.11
C PHE A 201 -11.41 0.35 12.09
N ASP A 202 -12.20 1.27 12.65
CA ASP A 202 -11.74 2.11 13.78
C ASP A 202 -11.63 1.27 15.07
N ARG A 203 -12.27 0.09 15.11
CA ARG A 203 -12.29 -0.83 16.26
C ARG A 203 -11.65 -2.19 15.98
N ASN A 204 -11.44 -2.53 14.72
CA ASN A 204 -10.91 -3.82 14.30
C ASN A 204 -9.61 -3.61 13.50
N PRO A 205 -8.49 -4.22 13.90
CA PRO A 205 -7.21 -4.00 13.25
C PRO A 205 -7.23 -4.52 11.81
N LEU A 206 -6.81 -3.67 10.87
CA LEU A 206 -6.73 -4.00 9.43
C LEU A 206 -5.72 -5.10 9.10
N GLY A 207 -4.82 -5.43 10.04
CA GLY A 207 -3.79 -6.44 9.86
C GLY A 207 -4.31 -7.86 9.59
N SER A 208 -5.55 -8.19 9.99
CA SER A 208 -6.15 -9.53 9.76
C SER A 208 -6.92 -9.66 8.44
N VAL A 209 -7.17 -8.55 7.74
CA VAL A 209 -8.01 -8.52 6.52
C VAL A 209 -7.51 -9.52 5.47
N ILE A 210 -6.19 -9.64 5.33
CA ILE A 210 -5.57 -10.50 4.32
C ILE A 210 -5.73 -11.97 4.65
N SER A 211 -5.56 -12.35 5.93
CA SER A 211 -5.79 -13.70 6.41
C SER A 211 -7.25 -14.12 6.19
N ASP A 212 -8.19 -13.17 6.36
CA ASP A 212 -9.61 -13.42 6.15
C ASP A 212 -9.98 -13.52 4.65
N CYS A 213 -9.29 -12.78 3.78
CA CYS A 213 -9.51 -12.82 2.31
C CYS A 213 -8.91 -14.07 1.63
N ALA A 214 -7.99 -14.77 2.30
CA ALA A 214 -7.30 -15.94 1.78
C ALA A 214 -8.08 -17.26 1.99
N ASN A 215 -9.07 -17.26 2.89
CA ASN A 215 -9.95 -18.40 3.21
C ASN A 215 -11.29 -18.31 2.47
#